data_AF-A0A3M6YZI0-F1
#
_entry.id   AF-A0A3M6YZI0-F1
#
_cell.length_a   1.000
_cell.length_b   1.000
_cell.length_c   1.000
_cell.angle_alpha   90.00
_cell.angle_beta   90.00
_cell.angle_gamma   90.00
#
_symmetry.space_group_name_H-M   'P 1'
#
loop_
_entity.id
_entity.type
_entity.pdbx_description
1 polymer ?
#
loop_
_entity_poly.entity_id
_entity_poly.type
_entity_poly.pdbx_seq_one_letter_code
_entity_poly.pdbx_strand_id
1 'polypeptide(L)'
;MTLPRYGINYNSFKVAELRRLIRAKGGNCRSSERKSTCLILLRRLDENATFNFMDLPPEMRNFVYRELLNWSDESSFYGCFPRILQASKQIRSEAESILYGDKPYHVHLRLASQANPSQA
;
A
#
# COMPACT_ATOMS: atom_id res chain seq x y z
N MET A 1 8.37 -1.80 -1.76
CA MET A 1 9.07 -0.50 -1.79
C MET A 1 8.05 0.62 -1.95
N THR A 2 7.96 1.52 -0.96
CA THR A 2 7.15 2.75 -1.05
C THR A 2 7.72 3.67 -2.12
N LEU A 3 6.85 4.27 -2.94
CA LEU A 3 7.28 5.23 -3.96
C LEU A 3 8.02 6.40 -3.29
N PRO A 4 9.07 6.98 -3.91
CA PRO A 4 9.86 8.05 -3.32
C PRO A 4 9.04 9.25 -2.82
N ARG A 5 7.89 9.53 -3.45
CA ARG A 5 6.95 10.59 -3.05
C ARG A 5 6.25 10.36 -1.71
N TYR A 6 6.11 9.11 -1.28
CA TYR A 6 5.50 8.73 0.00
C TYR A 6 6.56 8.36 1.06
N GLY A 7 7.85 8.50 0.72
CA GLY A 7 8.96 8.22 1.62
C GLY A 7 9.32 9.43 2.50
N ILE A 8 10.00 9.16 3.62
CA ILE A 8 10.53 10.21 4.50
C ILE A 8 11.67 10.94 3.77
N ASN A 9 11.59 12.27 3.68
CA ASN A 9 12.68 13.07 3.12
C ASN A 9 13.81 13.26 4.15
N TYR A 10 14.80 12.38 4.12
CA TYR A 10 15.92 12.43 5.06
C TYR A 10 16.84 13.65 4.92
N ASN A 11 16.78 14.40 3.82
CA ASN A 11 17.68 15.53 3.60
C ASN A 11 17.43 16.68 4.58
N SER A 12 16.18 16.85 5.04
CA SER A 12 15.78 17.90 5.98
C SER A 12 16.23 17.66 7.42
N PHE A 13 16.62 16.43 7.76
CA PHE A 13 16.98 16.06 9.13
C PHE A 13 18.41 16.46 9.50
N LYS A 14 18.62 16.72 10.79
CA LYS A 14 19.96 16.92 11.38
C LYS A 14 20.68 15.57 11.49
N VAL A 15 22.02 15.60 11.45
CA VAL A 15 22.83 14.37 11.52
C VAL A 15 22.55 13.55 12.78
N ALA A 16 22.31 14.22 13.93
CA ALA A 16 21.95 13.55 15.16
C ALA A 16 20.62 12.77 15.06
N GLU A 17 19.63 13.32 14.36
CA GLU A 17 18.32 12.67 14.14
C GLU A 17 18.46 11.48 13.18
N LEU A 18 19.23 11.65 12.09
CA LEU A 18 19.54 10.56 11.18
C LEU A 18 20.19 9.38 11.90
N ARG A 19 21.13 9.64 12.81
CA ARG A 19 21.77 8.59 13.63
C ARG A 19 20.78 7.89 14.55
N ARG A 20 19.86 8.63 15.17
CA ARG A 20 18.78 8.02 16.00
C ARG A 20 17.89 7.12 15.16
N LEU A 21 17.50 7.56 13.97
CA LEU A 21 16.69 6.76 13.04
C LEU A 21 17.41 5.48 12.59
N ILE A 22 18.71 5.56 12.28
CA ILE A 22 19.49 4.36 11.92
C ILE A 22 19.46 3.33 13.05
N ARG A 23 19.66 3.76 14.30
CA ARG A 23 19.61 2.87 15.47
C ARG A 23 18.22 2.30 15.69
N ALA A 24 17.17 3.10 15.54
CA ALA A 24 15.78 2.64 15.66
C ALA A 24 15.43 1.58 14.61
N LYS A 25 16.03 1.66 13.42
CA LYS A 25 15.91 0.67 12.34
C LYS A 25 16.85 -0.53 12.49
N GLY A 26 17.53 -0.67 13.63
CA GLY A 26 18.46 -1.78 13.90
C GLY A 26 19.81 -1.67 13.18
N GLY A 27 20.11 -0.53 12.55
CA GLY A 27 21.39 -0.29 11.88
C GLY A 27 22.46 0.24 12.83
N ASN A 28 23.72 -0.01 12.48
CA ASN A 28 24.87 0.53 13.21
C ASN A 28 25.39 1.80 12.52
N CYS A 29 25.58 2.87 13.29
CA CYS A 29 26.14 4.13 12.80
C CYS A 29 27.12 4.70 13.82
N ARG A 30 28.36 4.94 13.38
CA ARG A 30 29.40 5.54 14.22
C ARG A 30 29.11 7.03 14.44
N SER A 31 29.54 7.56 15.59
CA SER A 31 29.37 8.97 15.93
C SER A 31 30.10 9.93 14.98
N SER A 32 31.16 9.46 14.31
CA SER A 32 31.95 10.22 13.35
C SER A 32 31.42 10.18 11.91
N GLU A 33 30.37 9.40 11.63
CA GLU A 33 29.83 9.28 10.27
C GLU A 33 29.32 10.63 9.74
N ARG A 34 29.69 10.92 8.50
CA ARG A 34 29.23 12.09 7.74
C ARG A 34 27.74 11.96 7.42
N LYS A 35 27.08 13.10 7.19
CA LYS A 35 25.65 13.15 6.83
C LYS A 35 25.36 12.28 5.60
N SER A 36 26.19 12.35 4.56
CA SER A 36 26.04 11.55 3.33
C SER A 36 26.03 10.05 3.61
N THR A 37 26.96 9.54 4.44
CA THR A 37 26.99 8.13 4.81
C THR A 37 25.72 7.72 5.55
N CYS A 38 25.23 8.56 6.48
CA CYS A 38 23.99 8.30 7.20
C CYS A 38 22.78 8.18 6.25
N LEU A 39 22.71 9.03 5.22
CA LEU A 39 21.64 8.99 4.22
C LEU A 39 21.67 7.70 3.39
N ILE A 40 22.87 7.28 2.96
CA ILE A 40 23.03 6.03 2.19
C ILE A 40 22.63 4.83 3.05
N LEU A 41 23.06 4.80 4.31
CA LEU A 41 22.70 3.73 5.25
C LEU A 41 21.19 3.67 5.49
N LEU A 42 20.53 4.81 5.72
CA LEU A 42 19.07 4.85 5.90
C LEU A 42 18.32 4.34 4.67
N ARG A 43 18.73 4.76 3.48
CA ARG A 43 18.12 4.26 2.23
C ARG A 43 18.27 2.75 2.10
N ARG A 44 19.45 2.21 2.38
CA ARG A 44 19.67 0.75 2.36
C ARG A 44 18.83 0.01 3.41
N LEU A 45 18.68 0.57 4.60
CA LEU A 45 17.83 -0.01 5.64
C LEU A 45 16.36 0.01 5.24
N ASP A 46 15.89 1.07 4.58
CA ASP A 46 14.53 1.16 4.05
C ASP A 46 14.28 0.24 2.86
N GLU A 47 15.27 0.07 1.96
CA GLU A 47 15.19 -0.86 0.84
C GLU A 47 15.07 -2.31 1.33
N ASN A 48 15.78 -2.65 2.40
CA ASN A 48 15.73 -3.97 3.03
C ASN A 48 14.58 -4.13 4.03
N ALA A 49 13.85 -3.06 4.34
CA ALA A 49 12.75 -3.13 5.30
C ALA A 49 11.59 -3.93 4.70
N THR A 50 11.27 -5.05 5.33
CA THR A 50 10.07 -5.82 5.00
C THR A 50 8.90 -5.31 5.82
N PHE A 51 7.82 -4.93 5.14
CA PHE A 51 6.58 -4.59 5.80
C PHE A 51 5.72 -5.84 5.99
N ASN A 52 5.67 -6.33 7.22
CA ASN A 52 4.85 -7.49 7.57
C ASN A 52 3.41 -7.02 7.79
N PHE A 53 2.60 -7.09 6.73
CA PHE A 53 1.21 -6.66 6.79
C PHE A 53 0.39 -7.35 7.89
N MET A 54 0.71 -8.61 8.20
CA MET A 54 0.02 -9.39 9.23
C MET A 54 0.40 -9.01 10.67
N ASP A 55 1.51 -8.30 10.87
CA ASP A 55 1.92 -7.79 12.19
C ASP A 55 1.13 -6.52 12.56
N LEU A 56 0.43 -5.91 11.60
CA LEU A 56 -0.49 -4.83 11.90
C LEU A 56 -1.68 -5.32 12.73
N PRO A 57 -2.22 -4.52 13.66
CA PRO A 57 -3.47 -4.82 14.31
C PRO A 57 -4.64 -4.99 13.32
N PRO A 58 -5.64 -5.84 13.62
CA PRO A 58 -6.79 -6.07 12.73
C PRO A 58 -7.50 -4.78 12.29
N GLU A 59 -7.62 -3.80 13.19
CA GLU A 59 -8.25 -2.51 12.90
C GLU A 59 -7.51 -1.75 11.80
N MET A 60 -6.17 -1.76 11.84
CA MET A 60 -5.34 -1.13 10.80
C MET A 60 -5.43 -1.87 9.48
N ARG A 61 -5.48 -3.21 9.51
CA ARG A 61 -5.68 -4.02 8.29
C ARG A 61 -7.03 -3.71 7.64
N ASN A 62 -8.09 -3.55 8.44
CA ASN A 62 -9.42 -3.18 7.96
C ASN A 62 -9.44 -1.83 7.23
N PHE A 63 -8.68 -0.83 7.69
CA PHE A 63 -8.54 0.43 6.94
C PHE A 63 -7.88 0.23 5.58
N VAL A 64 -6.83 -0.59 5.51
CA VAL A 64 -6.17 -0.92 4.23
C VAL A 64 -7.12 -1.68 3.30
N TYR A 65 -7.90 -2.63 3.81
CA TYR A 65 -8.90 -3.35 3.02
C TYR A 65 -9.99 -2.41 2.50
N ARG A 66 -10.49 -1.50 3.34
CA ARG A 66 -11.47 -0.49 2.92
C ARG A 66 -10.90 0.37 1.80
N GLU A 67 -9.66 0.85 1.92
CA GLU A 67 -9.05 1.68 0.86
C GLU A 67 -8.87 0.90 -0.46
N LEU A 68 -8.44 -0.37 -0.40
CA LEU A 68 -8.16 -1.17 -1.59
C LEU A 68 -9.40 -1.76 -2.27
N LEU A 69 -10.44 -2.04 -1.49
CA LEU A 69 -11.64 -2.76 -1.94
C LEU A 69 -12.86 -1.86 -2.07
N ASN A 70 -12.74 -0.55 -1.81
CA ASN A 70 -13.84 0.39 -1.97
C ASN A 70 -14.07 0.71 -3.45
N TRP A 71 -15.30 0.48 -3.89
CA TRP A 71 -15.86 0.97 -5.14
C TRP A 71 -16.42 2.37 -4.83
N SER A 72 -15.57 3.40 -4.81
CA SER A 72 -16.07 4.76 -4.64
C SER A 72 -16.64 5.29 -5.97
N ASP A 73 -17.84 5.88 -5.91
CA ASP A 73 -18.45 6.61 -7.05
C ASP A 73 -17.72 7.93 -7.34
N GLU A 74 -17.06 8.48 -6.32
CA GLU A 74 -16.33 9.74 -6.41
C GLU A 74 -14.88 9.51 -6.78
N SER A 75 -14.63 9.28 -8.07
CA SER A 75 -13.38 9.70 -8.73
C SER A 75 -12.05 9.25 -8.09
N SER A 76 -12.00 8.16 -7.33
CA SER A 76 -10.71 7.57 -7.03
C SER A 76 -10.16 7.05 -8.36
N PHE A 77 -9.09 7.67 -8.86
CA PHE A 77 -8.33 7.26 -10.06
C PHE A 77 -7.94 5.75 -10.06
N TYR A 78 -8.11 5.11 -8.93
CA TYR A 78 -7.78 3.76 -8.59
C TYR A 78 -9.09 3.01 -8.31
N GLY A 79 -9.40 2.00 -9.13
CA GLY A 79 -10.56 1.12 -8.93
C GLY A 79 -10.33 0.10 -7.78
N CYS A 80 -11.21 -0.89 -7.67
CA CYS A 80 -11.05 -1.97 -6.69
C CYS A 80 -9.85 -2.88 -7.04
N PHE A 81 -9.00 -3.20 -6.06
CA PHE A 81 -7.83 -4.09 -6.21
C PHE A 81 -8.02 -5.40 -5.45
N PRO A 82 -8.82 -6.35 -5.97
CA PRO A 82 -9.11 -7.60 -5.27
C PRO A 82 -7.90 -8.55 -5.19
N ARG A 83 -6.77 -8.24 -5.86
CA ARG A 83 -5.58 -9.10 -5.87
C ARG A 83 -5.00 -9.33 -4.48
N ILE A 84 -5.23 -8.41 -3.53
CA ILE A 84 -4.84 -8.62 -2.12
C ILE A 84 -5.50 -9.86 -1.50
N LEU A 85 -6.71 -10.23 -1.95
CA LEU A 85 -7.43 -11.41 -1.46
C LEU A 85 -6.74 -12.73 -1.85
N GLN A 86 -5.85 -12.71 -2.85
CA GLN A 86 -5.10 -13.89 -3.27
C GLN A 86 -3.84 -14.13 -2.42
N ALA A 87 -3.42 -13.15 -1.60
CA ALA A 87 -2.16 -13.22 -0.86
C ALA A 87 -2.19 -14.28 0.26
N SER A 88 -3.32 -14.45 0.95
CA SER A 88 -3.47 -15.42 2.04
C SER A 88 -4.94 -15.73 2.32
N LYS A 89 -5.21 -16.95 2.81
CA LYS A 89 -6.55 -17.36 3.28
C LYS A 89 -7.07 -16.47 4.41
N GLN A 90 -6.19 -16.04 5.31
CA GLN A 90 -6.57 -15.16 6.42
C GLN A 90 -6.97 -13.77 5.92
N ILE A 91 -6.17 -13.20 5.00
CA ILE A 91 -6.48 -11.91 4.39
C ILE A 91 -7.82 -11.97 3.67
N ARG A 92 -8.07 -13.06 2.94
CA ARG A 92 -9.34 -13.30 2.28
C ARG A 92 -10.50 -13.32 3.28
N SER A 93 -10.41 -14.12 4.34
CA SER A 93 -11.49 -14.22 5.33
C SER A 93 -11.81 -12.90 6.04
N GLU A 94 -10.78 -12.09 6.31
CA GLU A 94 -10.96 -10.77 6.95
C GLU A 94 -11.63 -9.78 5.98
N ALA A 95 -11.14 -9.72 4.74
CA ALA A 95 -11.53 -8.70 3.77
C ALA A 95 -12.78 -9.03 2.94
N GLU A 96 -13.20 -10.31 2.87
CA GLU A 96 -14.39 -10.74 2.12
C GLU A 96 -15.67 -10.07 2.63
N SER A 97 -15.78 -9.89 3.95
CA SER A 97 -16.87 -9.15 4.57
C SER A 97 -16.90 -7.67 4.14
N ILE A 98 -15.74 -7.07 3.92
CA ILE A 98 -15.62 -5.65 3.50
C ILE A 98 -15.97 -5.50 2.01
N LEU A 99 -15.57 -6.48 1.18
CA LEU A 99 -15.86 -6.43 -0.26
C LEU A 99 -17.34 -6.66 -0.58
N TYR A 100 -18.01 -7.57 0.13
CA TYR A 100 -19.38 -7.98 -0.19
C TYR A 100 -20.44 -7.55 0.83
N GLY A 101 -20.05 -7.16 2.04
CA GLY A 101 -20.99 -6.92 3.14
C GLY A 101 -21.44 -5.46 3.28
N ASP A 102 -20.59 -4.48 2.95
CA ASP A 102 -20.85 -3.08 3.32
C ASP A 102 -21.70 -2.30 2.30
N LYS A 103 -21.77 -2.71 1.01
CA LYS A 103 -22.50 -1.97 -0.04
C LYS A 103 -23.16 -2.88 -1.09
N PRO A 104 -24.39 -2.57 -1.54
CA PRO A 104 -24.98 -3.25 -2.68
C PRO A 104 -24.15 -2.95 -3.94
N TYR A 105 -23.76 -3.99 -4.67
CA TYR A 105 -23.00 -3.87 -5.90
C TYR A 105 -23.94 -3.63 -7.10
N HIS A 106 -23.67 -2.58 -7.88
CA HIS A 106 -24.38 -2.33 -9.13
C HIS A 106 -23.67 -3.03 -10.29
N VAL A 107 -24.22 -4.16 -10.74
CA VAL A 107 -23.73 -4.86 -11.92
C VAL A 107 -24.38 -4.25 -13.15
N HIS A 108 -23.62 -3.48 -13.91
CA HIS A 108 -24.06 -2.97 -15.22
C HIS A 108 -23.80 -4.02 -16.30
N LEU A 109 -24.82 -4.82 -16.61
CA LEU A 109 -24.79 -5.71 -17.77
C LEU A 109 -25.01 -4.88 -19.04
N ARG A 110 -23.95 -4.66 -19.82
CA ARG A 110 -24.10 -4.17 -21.19
C ARG A 110 -24.47 -5.33 -22.09
N LEU A 111 -25.75 -5.41 -22.45
CA LEU A 111 -26.18 -6.24 -23.58
C LEU A 111 -25.66 -5.57 -24.86
N ALA A 112 -24.68 -6.20 -25.50
CA ALA A 112 -24.30 -5.87 -26.85
C ALA A 112 -25.44 -6.31 -27.78
N SER A 113 -26.29 -5.38 -28.20
CA SER A 113 -27.19 -5.64 -29.32
C SER A 113 -26.35 -5.78 -30.58
N GLN A 114 -26.08 -7.01 -31.01
CA GLN A 114 -25.67 -7.26 -32.39
C GLN A 114 -26.85 -6.91 -33.29
N ALA A 115 -26.94 -5.65 -33.72
CA ALA A 115 -27.67 -5.33 -34.92
C ALA A 115 -26.84 -5.88 -36.08
N ASN A 116 -27.14 -7.11 -36.50
CA ASN A 116 -26.74 -7.58 -37.82
C ASN A 116 -27.48 -6.68 -38.83
N PRO A 117 -26.79 -5.88 -39.66
CA PRO A 117 -27.44 -5.30 -40.81
C PRO A 117 -27.67 -6.44 -41.82
N SER A 118 -28.87 -7.00 -41.77
CA SER A 118 -29.39 -7.83 -42.86
C SER A 118 -29.49 -6.96 -44.10
N GLN A 119 -28.64 -7.29 -45.07
CA GLN A 119 -28.72 -7.09 -46.52
C GLN A 119 -29.90 -6.27 -47.06
N ALA A 120 -29.57 -5.26 -47.87
CA ALA A 120 -30.25 -4.95 -49.13
C ALA A 120 -29.22 -4.40 -50.13
#